data_AF-A0A7S3XRF3-F1
#
_entry.id   AF-A0A7S3XRF3-F1
#
_cell.length_a   1.000
_cell.length_b   1.000
_cell.length_c   1.000
_cell.angle_alpha   90.00
_cell.angle_beta   90.00
_cell.angle_gamma   90.00
#
_symmetry.space_group_name_H-M   'P 1'
#
loop_
_entity.id
_entity.type
_entity.pdbx_description
1 polymer ?
#
loop_
_entity_poly.entity_id
_entity_poly.type
_entity_poly.pdbx_seq_one_letter_code
_entity_poly.pdbx_strand_id
1 'polypeptide(L)'
;QSVYARLRPPAGGGGEGLTELRAAARSAFGQGGGAGGQEDDDYMPHISLFYGDRNMEEKDQIRSSILSAVVGVETIDVIFRKIEVWSTLGKAHEWFRVGTVELNQNDNGDNR
;
A
#
# COMPACT_ATOMS: atom_id res chain seq x y z
N GLN A 1 4.39 15.74 2.92
CA GLN A 1 3.09 15.05 3.20
C GLN A 1 2.45 14.67 1.87
N SER A 2 2.07 13.41 1.68
CA SER A 2 1.48 12.86 0.44
C SER A 2 -0.05 12.94 0.44
N VAL A 3 -0.67 12.75 -0.74
CA VAL A 3 -2.09 12.40 -0.88
C VAL A 3 -2.18 10.89 -1.08
N TYR A 4 -3.06 10.21 -0.35
CA TYR A 4 -3.19 8.75 -0.38
C TYR A 4 -4.65 8.30 -0.30
N ALA A 5 -4.92 7.11 -0.84
CA ALA A 5 -6.15 6.36 -0.62
C ALA A 5 -5.92 5.32 0.49
N ARG A 6 -6.74 5.35 1.53
CA ARG A 6 -6.67 4.34 2.60
C ARG A 6 -7.33 3.05 2.12
N LEU A 7 -6.63 1.94 2.29
CA LEU A 7 -7.21 0.62 2.06
C LEU A 7 -8.00 0.22 3.29
N ARG A 8 -9.24 -0.20 3.09
CA ARG A 8 -10.10 -0.73 4.14
C ARG A 8 -10.40 -2.19 3.85
N PRO A 9 -10.39 -3.07 4.85
CA PRO A 9 -10.89 -4.41 4.66
C PRO A 9 -12.38 -4.40 4.34
N PRO A 10 -12.87 -5.39 3.58
CA PRO A 10 -14.30 -5.55 3.34
C PRO A 10 -15.03 -5.80 4.67
N ALA A 11 -16.29 -5.35 4.74
CA ALA A 11 -17.16 -5.57 5.89
C ALA A 11 -17.47 -7.07 5.99
N GLY A 12 -16.70 -7.81 6.79
CA GLY A 12 -16.77 -9.28 6.88
C GLY A 12 -15.44 -9.98 7.17
N GLY A 13 -14.31 -9.25 7.15
CA GLY A 13 -12.97 -9.83 7.37
C GLY A 13 -12.15 -9.90 6.08
N GLY A 14 -10.81 -9.90 6.21
CA GLY A 14 -9.87 -9.85 5.07
C GLY A 14 -8.76 -8.79 5.20
N GLY A 15 -8.79 -7.94 6.23
CA GLY A 15 -7.72 -6.98 6.53
C GLY A 15 -6.51 -7.57 7.24
N GLU A 16 -6.67 -8.80 7.73
CA GLU A 16 -5.63 -9.57 8.41
C GLU A 16 -4.46 -9.84 7.47
N GLY A 17 -4.73 -10.13 6.20
CA GLY A 17 -3.70 -10.45 5.21
C GLY A 17 -2.66 -9.35 5.00
N LEU A 18 -3.05 -8.07 4.95
CA LEU A 18 -2.06 -6.98 4.79
C LEU A 18 -1.24 -6.75 6.06
N THR A 19 -1.85 -6.92 7.23
CA THR A 19 -1.15 -6.81 8.52
C THR A 19 -0.16 -7.98 8.70
N GLU A 20 -0.56 -9.19 8.31
CA GLU A 20 0.29 -10.38 8.31
C GLU A 20 1.44 -10.26 7.29
N LEU A 21 1.15 -9.80 6.07
CA LEU A 21 2.17 -9.53 5.05
C LEU A 21 3.19 -8.52 5.55
N ARG A 22 2.74 -7.46 6.24
CA ARG A 22 3.66 -6.54 6.93
C ARG A 22 4.50 -7.27 7.96
N ALA A 23 3.90 -8.07 8.84
CA ALA A 23 4.61 -8.78 9.89
C ALA A 23 5.69 -9.71 9.29
N ALA A 24 5.34 -10.46 8.24
CA ALA A 24 6.25 -11.33 7.51
C ALA A 24 7.40 -10.54 6.86
N ALA A 25 7.10 -9.42 6.19
CA ALA A 25 8.12 -8.55 5.62
C ALA A 25 9.06 -8.00 6.70
N ARG A 26 8.54 -7.56 7.84
CA ARG A 26 9.37 -7.11 8.97
C ARG A 26 10.22 -8.25 9.52
N SER A 27 9.69 -9.45 9.64
CA SER A 27 10.49 -10.59 10.10
C SER A 27 11.61 -10.95 9.12
N ALA A 28 11.36 -10.84 7.81
CA ALA A 28 12.33 -11.18 6.77
C ALA A 28 13.42 -10.12 6.58
N PHE A 29 13.09 -8.84 6.73
CA PHE A 29 13.98 -7.72 6.43
C PHE A 29 14.41 -6.90 7.68
N GLY A 30 13.80 -7.17 8.84
CA GLY A 30 13.91 -6.34 10.03
C GLY A 30 14.81 -6.91 11.12
N GLN A 31 16.11 -6.59 11.01
CA GLN A 31 16.88 -5.94 12.10
C GLN A 31 17.95 -4.95 11.59
N GLY A 32 18.20 -4.81 10.28
CA GLY A 32 19.29 -3.94 9.77
C GLY A 32 18.95 -3.03 8.58
N GLY A 33 17.72 -3.05 8.07
CA GLY A 33 17.34 -2.31 6.85
C GLY A 33 16.91 -0.86 7.09
N GLY A 34 17.87 0.04 7.35
CA GLY A 34 17.87 1.46 6.95
C GLY A 34 16.75 2.44 7.37
N ALA A 35 15.60 2.00 7.86
CA ALA A 35 14.59 2.82 8.51
C ALA A 35 14.55 2.38 9.97
N GLY A 36 15.09 3.21 10.86
CA GLY A 36 15.27 2.92 12.27
C GLY A 36 14.03 2.31 12.91
N GLY A 37 14.26 1.45 13.91
CA GLY A 37 13.25 0.74 14.69
C GLY A 37 12.30 1.67 15.44
N GLN A 38 11.47 2.38 14.69
CA GLN A 38 10.28 3.03 15.19
C GLN A 38 9.29 1.90 15.49
N GLU A 39 8.86 1.82 16.73
CA GLU A 39 7.65 1.10 17.09
C GLU A 39 6.55 1.63 16.18
N ASP A 40 6.05 0.73 15.35
CA ASP A 40 5.28 1.04 14.15
C ASP A 40 3.84 0.65 14.49
N ASP A 41 3.36 1.27 15.58
CA ASP A 41 2.12 0.92 16.26
C ASP A 41 0.88 1.34 15.45
N ASP A 42 1.06 2.25 14.49
CA ASP A 42 0.00 2.79 13.64
C ASP A 42 0.20 2.40 12.16
N TYR A 43 0.44 1.13 11.86
CA TYR A 43 0.42 0.68 10.47
C TYR A 43 -0.96 0.94 9.85
N MET A 44 -0.99 1.86 8.88
CA MET A 44 -2.18 2.18 8.09
C MET A 44 -1.95 1.76 6.64
N PRO A 45 -2.57 0.67 6.15
CA PRO A 45 -2.44 0.29 4.75
C PRO A 45 -3.07 1.37 3.85
N HIS A 46 -2.27 1.89 2.92
CA HIS A 46 -2.69 2.93 1.99
C HIS A 46 -1.92 2.82 0.67
N ILE A 47 -2.52 3.36 -0.39
CA ILE A 47 -1.87 3.58 -1.68
C ILE A 47 -1.64 5.08 -1.81
N SER A 48 -0.37 5.49 -1.87
CA SER A 48 -0.06 6.88 -2.17
C SER A 48 -0.41 7.21 -3.61
N LEU A 49 -1.19 8.27 -3.80
CA LEU A 49 -1.64 8.75 -5.12
C LEU A 49 -0.77 9.90 -5.61
N PHE A 50 -0.18 10.67 -4.70
CA PHE A 50 0.69 11.79 -5.04
C PHE A 50 1.79 11.98 -4.00
N TYR A 51 3.03 12.15 -4.48
CA TYR A 51 4.20 12.52 -3.68
C TYR A 51 4.74 13.87 -4.13
N GLY A 52 4.94 14.78 -3.18
CA GLY A 52 5.56 16.07 -3.44
C GLY A 52 5.36 17.07 -2.30
N ASP A 53 6.22 18.08 -2.26
CA ASP A 53 6.12 19.21 -1.33
C ASP A 53 5.17 20.25 -1.91
N ARG A 54 3.89 20.02 -1.63
CA ARG A 54 2.78 20.94 -1.95
C ARG A 54 2.25 21.58 -0.68
N ASN A 55 1.76 22.81 -0.79
CA ASN A 55 1.04 23.44 0.30
C ASN A 55 -0.33 22.76 0.52
N MET A 56 -1.06 23.15 1.57
CA MET A 56 -2.33 22.49 1.89
C MET A 56 -3.41 22.75 0.84
N GLU A 57 -3.48 23.97 0.30
CA GLU A 57 -4.45 24.36 -0.72
C GLU A 57 -4.29 23.53 -2.01
N GLU A 58 -3.06 23.35 -2.48
CA GLU A 58 -2.75 22.50 -3.64
C GLU A 58 -3.12 21.04 -3.39
N LYS A 59 -2.89 20.52 -2.18
CA LYS A 59 -3.30 19.15 -1.81
C LYS A 59 -4.81 18.99 -1.81
N ASP A 60 -5.55 19.99 -1.33
CA ASP A 60 -7.00 19.97 -1.33
C ASP A 60 -7.57 20.02 -2.75
N GLN A 61 -6.94 20.78 -3.65
CA GLN A 61 -7.28 20.79 -5.08
C GLN A 61 -7.05 19.41 -5.73
N ILE A 62 -5.92 18.76 -5.45
CA ILE A 62 -5.63 17.40 -5.92
C ILE A 62 -6.67 16.42 -5.38
N ARG A 63 -6.97 16.49 -4.07
CA ARG A 63 -7.97 15.63 -3.43
C ARG A 63 -9.35 15.83 -4.05
N SER A 64 -9.78 17.07 -4.24
CA SER A 64 -11.07 17.41 -4.86
C SER A 64 -11.16 16.87 -6.29
N SER A 65 -10.08 17.00 -7.07
CA SER A 65 -10.01 16.47 -8.43
C SER A 65 -10.14 14.94 -8.47
N ILE A 66 -9.45 14.24 -7.56
CA ILE A 66 -9.56 12.78 -7.42
C ILE A 66 -10.99 12.38 -7.02
N LEU A 67 -11.56 13.02 -6.01
CA LEU A 67 -12.93 12.74 -5.54
C LEU A 67 -13.97 12.96 -6.64
N SER A 68 -13.79 14.01 -7.45
CA SER A 68 -14.64 14.31 -8.61
C SER A 68 -14.54 13.24 -9.70
N ALA A 69 -13.35 12.65 -9.89
CA ALA A 69 -13.14 11.59 -10.87
C ALA A 69 -13.73 10.22 -10.46
N VAL A 70 -13.95 10.00 -9.16
CA VAL A 70 -14.51 8.74 -8.62
C VAL A 70 -15.94 8.91 -8.08
N VAL A 71 -16.64 9.97 -8.51
CA VAL A 71 -18.04 10.19 -8.13
C VAL A 71 -18.88 8.97 -8.51
N GLY A 72 -19.65 8.46 -7.53
CA GLY A 72 -20.48 7.27 -7.69
C GLY A 72 -19.76 5.93 -7.49
N VAL A 73 -18.45 5.95 -7.22
CA VAL A 73 -17.69 4.76 -6.83
C VAL A 73 -17.67 4.67 -5.29
N GLU A 74 -18.46 3.75 -4.74
CA GLU A 74 -18.51 3.54 -3.29
C GLU A 74 -17.28 2.79 -2.76
N THR A 75 -16.79 1.81 -3.54
CA THR A 75 -15.63 0.98 -3.20
C THR A 75 -14.84 0.64 -4.46
N ILE A 76 -13.53 0.43 -4.28
CA ILE A 76 -12.64 -0.08 -5.33
C ILE A 76 -12.05 -1.37 -4.79
N ASP A 77 -12.31 -2.48 -5.48
CA ASP A 77 -11.70 -3.75 -5.16
C ASP A 77 -10.26 -3.79 -5.69
N VAL A 78 -9.32 -4.03 -4.78
CA VAL A 78 -7.90 -4.15 -5.10
C VAL A 78 -7.50 -5.61 -4.92
N ILE A 79 -7.08 -6.25 -6.02
CA ILE A 79 -6.59 -7.62 -6.01
C ILE A 79 -5.06 -7.59 -6.08
N PHE A 80 -4.40 -8.10 -5.04
CA PHE A 80 -2.96 -8.27 -5.02
C PHE A 80 -2.58 -9.54 -5.79
N ARG A 81 -1.80 -9.39 -6.85
CA ARG A 81 -1.37 -10.52 -7.71
C ARG A 81 0.07 -10.96 -7.48
N LYS A 82 0.89 -10.07 -6.93
CA LYS A 82 2.31 -10.32 -6.71
C LYS A 82 2.84 -9.42 -5.60
N ILE A 83 3.94 -9.85 -5.02
CA ILE A 83 4.75 -9.07 -4.09
C ILE A 83 6.07 -8.80 -4.79
N GLU A 84 6.49 -7.53 -4.80
CA GLU A 84 7.78 -7.13 -5.36
C GLU A 84 8.67 -6.54 -4.27
N VAL A 85 9.95 -6.92 -4.32
CA VAL A 85 10.98 -6.31 -3.49
C VAL A 85 11.72 -5.29 -4.35
N TRP A 86 11.82 -4.06 -3.87
CA TRP A 86 12.44 -2.95 -4.57
C TRP A 86 13.61 -2.40 -3.76
N SER A 87 14.69 -2.05 -4.45
CA SER A 87 15.72 -1.18 -3.92
C SER A 87 15.26 0.25 -4.09
N THR A 88 15.10 0.97 -2.97
CA THR A 88 14.59 2.34 -2.95
C THR A 88 15.68 3.36 -2.57
N LEU A 89 16.94 3.03 -2.84
CA LEU A 89 18.06 3.95 -2.64
C LEU A 89 18.03 5.03 -3.73
N GLY A 90 18.13 6.30 -3.32
CA GLY A 90 18.10 7.44 -4.23
C GLY A 90 16.68 7.92 -4.58
N LYS A 91 16.58 8.65 -5.69
CA LYS A 91 15.33 9.23 -6.22
C LYS A 91 14.45 8.12 -6.81
N ALA A 92 13.14 8.36 -6.88
CA ALA A 92 12.18 7.36 -7.37
C ALA A 92 12.49 6.78 -8.76
N HIS A 93 13.09 7.57 -9.67
CA HIS A 93 13.49 7.09 -11.00
C HIS A 93 14.78 6.25 -11.00
N GLU A 94 15.49 6.20 -9.88
CA GLU A 94 16.68 5.37 -9.67
C GLU A 94 16.31 4.04 -8.99
N TRP A 95 15.06 3.89 -8.53
CA TRP A 95 14.60 2.67 -7.91
C TRP A 95 14.55 1.54 -8.92
N PHE A 96 14.95 0.35 -8.48
CA PHE A 96 14.92 -0.84 -9.32
C PHE A 96 14.40 -2.04 -8.52
N ARG A 97 13.73 -2.93 -9.25
CA ARG A 97 13.17 -4.15 -8.68
C ARG A 97 14.27 -5.17 -8.42
N VAL A 98 14.30 -5.71 -7.22
CA VAL A 98 15.24 -6.74 -6.76
C VAL A 98 14.65 -8.14 -6.96
N GLY A 99 13.35 -8.31 -6.73
CA GLY A 99 12.70 -9.61 -6.83
C GLY A 99 11.18 -9.52 -6.97
N THR A 100 10.56 -10.64 -7.32
CA THR A 100 9.11 -10.77 -7.48
C THR A 100 8.66 -12.15 -7.05
N VAL A 101 7.54 -12.20 -6.33
CA VAL A 101 6.82 -13.41 -5.98
C VAL A 101 5.41 -13.26 -6.52
N GLU A 102 5.00 -14.15 -7.42
CA GLU A 102 3.62 -14.23 -7.89
C GLU A 102 2.74 -14.85 -6.80
N LEU A 103 1.59 -14.23 -6.54
CA LEU A 103 0.56 -14.76 -5.65
C LEU A 103 -0.39 -15.59 -6.53
N ASN A 104 -0.17 -16.91 -6.56
CA ASN A 104 -1.05 -17.82 -7.29
C ASN A 104 -2.46 -17.78 -6.68
N GLN A 105 -3.50 -17.60 -7.50
CA GLN A 105 -4.91 -17.69 -7.08
C GLN A 105 -5.38 -19.13 -6.82
N ASN A 106 -4.48 -20.03 -6.43
CA ASN A 106 -4.83 -21.42 -6.15
C ASN A 106 -5.16 -21.55 -4.67
N ASP A 107 -6.38 -21.14 -4.34
CA ASP A 107 -7.31 -21.92 -3.52
C ASP A 107 -8.67 -21.23 -3.62
N ASN A 108 -9.38 -21.55 -4.71
CA ASN A 108 -10.84 -21.52 -4.71
C ASN A 108 -11.30 -22.47 -3.59
N GLY A 109 -11.38 -21.95 -2.37
CA GLY A 109 -12.34 -22.41 -1.36
C GLY A 109 -13.75 -22.02 -1.78
N ASP A 110 -14.14 -22.36 -3.01
CA ASP A 110 -15.53 -22.37 -3.43
C ASP A 110 -16.13 -23.65 -2.88
N ASN A 111 -16.59 -23.54 -1.62
CA ASN A 111 -17.33 -24.59 -0.96
C ASN A 111 -18.40 -23.92 -0.08
N ARG A 112 -19.33 -23.19 -0.74
CA ARG A 112 -20.78 -23.11 -0.45
C ARG A 112 -21.46 -21.93 -1.13
#